data_AF-A0AA35V647-F1
#
_entry.id   AF-A0AA35V647-F1
#
_cell.length_a   1.000
_cell.length_b   1.000
_cell.length_c   1.000
_cell.angle_alpha   90.00
_cell.angle_beta   90.00
_cell.angle_gamma   90.00
#
_symmetry.space_group_name_H-M   'P 1'
#
loop_
_entity.id
_entity.type
_entity.pdbx_description
1 polymer ?
#
loop_
_entity_poly.entity_id
_entity_poly.type
_entity_poly.pdbx_seq_one_letter_code
_entity_poly.pdbx_strand_id
1 'polypeptide(L)'
;MDLHSVSCTHLFCFSRSSYSSPPASPTTNNNSSSCRKNQCQIGRIDALEPSDRIQAEAGVTEFWNADEKQFQCAGVEFLRHRIQPGGLLLPSYVNAPLLSFIEKGRGVHGVILPGCPETYESSQEQQFSGQSERRGQKFQGLQDRHQKVRNLNQGDVVAIPAGTAHWIYNDGETELVAVVFFDTQNSANQLDQNHRRFFLAGNPQGQSEQQQGQRQPRRQQGQSQQEQPYRNAGNIFNGFDVEFLAEAFNVNRETAEKLQGQRDQRGHIVNVEQDLQIIRPPQTREQQEREQQGGRQGGRSNGFEETICSLKLSENIDNPTHADFVNPQAGRISNLNSFKFPVLRQLQLSAERGELHPNAIKAPFWTLNAHNLVYVTDGTLRIQIVNNAGESVFDDELREGQVVVIPQNFAAIKRAGEQGSRWISFKTNDNAMVANLAGRVSALRSMPVDVVANAYQLSRNDAQKLKFNQQESLLLSPSTYSRSQGRASA
;
A
#
# COMPACT_ATOMS: atom_id res chain seq x y z
N MET A 1 -46.01 -13.92 -29.03
CA MET A 1 -46.42 -14.70 -30.21
C MET A 1 -45.23 -15.59 -30.55
N ASP A 2 -45.07 -16.81 -30.00
CA ASP A 2 -46.05 -17.88 -29.71
C ASP A 2 -46.68 -18.45 -30.98
N LEU A 3 -46.79 -19.77 -31.24
CA LEU A 3 -46.40 -21.01 -30.51
C LEU A 3 -46.42 -22.20 -31.56
N HIS A 4 -46.07 -23.48 -31.37
CA HIS A 4 -45.66 -24.31 -30.21
C HIS A 4 -44.92 -25.62 -30.67
N SER A 5 -44.17 -26.24 -29.76
CA SER A 5 -44.01 -27.71 -29.53
C SER A 5 -43.99 -28.75 -30.67
N VAL A 6 -42.97 -29.63 -30.62
CA VAL A 6 -43.18 -31.09 -30.58
C VAL A 6 -42.44 -31.66 -29.36
N SER A 7 -43.04 -32.63 -28.67
CA SER A 7 -42.49 -33.29 -27.47
C SER A 7 -42.17 -34.77 -27.74
N CYS A 8 -41.27 -35.35 -26.96
CA CYS A 8 -41.32 -36.77 -26.65
C CYS A 8 -40.99 -36.97 -25.16
N THR A 9 -41.66 -37.92 -24.50
CA THR A 9 -41.73 -38.06 -23.03
C THR A 9 -41.76 -39.54 -22.67
N HIS A 10 -41.02 -39.98 -21.64
CA HIS A 10 -41.29 -41.17 -20.81
C HIS A 10 -40.24 -41.31 -19.67
N LEU A 11 -40.51 -41.86 -18.47
CA LEU A 11 -41.78 -41.94 -17.69
C LEU A 11 -41.47 -42.36 -16.22
N PHE A 12 -42.41 -42.10 -15.29
CA PHE A 12 -42.54 -42.69 -13.93
C PHE A 12 -41.45 -42.37 -12.86
N CYS A 13 -41.72 -42.37 -11.54
CA CYS A 13 -42.96 -42.60 -10.78
C CYS A 13 -43.01 -41.84 -9.42
N PHE A 14 -44.24 -41.66 -8.89
CA PHE A 14 -44.74 -41.23 -7.56
C PHE A 14 -43.77 -41.17 -6.33
N SER A 15 -44.03 -40.35 -5.28
CA SER A 15 -45.34 -39.99 -4.70
C SER A 15 -45.38 -38.64 -3.94
N ARG A 16 -46.57 -38.24 -3.47
CA ARG A 16 -46.83 -37.18 -2.47
C ARG A 16 -47.65 -37.76 -1.31
N SER A 17 -47.38 -37.33 -0.07
CA SER A 17 -48.43 -36.88 0.88
C SER A 17 -47.84 -36.15 2.09
N SER A 18 -48.64 -35.23 2.63
CA SER A 18 -48.32 -34.26 3.69
C SER A 18 -48.18 -34.87 5.08
N TYR A 19 -47.41 -34.23 5.97
CA TYR A 19 -47.72 -34.17 7.42
C TYR A 19 -47.18 -32.86 8.05
N SER A 20 -47.57 -32.61 9.30
CA SER A 20 -47.53 -31.31 10.00
C SER A 20 -46.19 -30.93 10.64
N SER A 21 -45.98 -29.62 10.80
CA SER A 21 -44.81 -29.03 11.47
C SER A 21 -44.86 -29.14 13.01
N PRO A 22 -43.77 -29.54 13.68
CA PRO A 22 -43.52 -29.23 15.08
C PRO A 22 -42.82 -27.85 15.23
N PRO A 23 -42.90 -27.19 16.40
CA PRO A 23 -42.23 -25.91 16.64
C PRO A 23 -40.72 -26.09 16.92
N ALA A 24 -39.88 -25.31 16.26
CA ALA A 24 -38.44 -25.23 16.55
C ALA A 24 -38.10 -23.96 17.37
N SER A 25 -37.30 -24.11 18.42
CA SER A 25 -36.94 -23.03 19.34
C SER A 25 -35.99 -21.99 18.70
N PRO A 26 -36.18 -20.68 18.95
CA PRO A 26 -35.38 -19.64 18.31
C PRO A 26 -34.08 -19.31 19.07
N THR A 27 -32.98 -20.00 18.75
CA THR A 27 -31.62 -19.62 19.19
C THR A 27 -30.59 -19.75 18.05
N THR A 28 -30.72 -18.91 17.02
CA THR A 28 -29.70 -18.74 15.97
C THR A 28 -29.15 -17.31 15.99
N ASN A 29 -27.84 -17.17 16.19
CA ASN A 29 -27.14 -15.88 16.28
C ASN A 29 -27.07 -15.19 14.91
N ASN A 30 -27.99 -14.25 14.64
CA ASN A 30 -28.05 -13.50 13.37
C ASN A 30 -26.96 -12.40 13.21
N ASN A 31 -26.02 -12.26 14.15
CA ASN A 31 -25.11 -11.10 14.21
C ASN A 31 -24.09 -11.03 13.05
N SER A 32 -23.69 -12.15 12.44
CA SER A 32 -22.66 -12.15 11.38
C SER A 32 -23.11 -11.43 10.10
N SER A 33 -24.39 -11.55 9.73
CA SER A 33 -24.94 -10.91 8.52
C SER A 33 -25.28 -9.43 8.73
N SER A 34 -25.55 -9.01 9.97
CA SER A 34 -25.78 -7.60 10.32
C SER A 34 -24.49 -6.79 10.33
N CYS A 35 -23.37 -7.38 10.75
CA CYS A 35 -22.10 -6.66 10.93
C CYS A 35 -21.58 -6.06 9.60
N ARG A 36 -21.66 -6.82 8.50
CA ARG A 36 -21.19 -6.36 7.17
C ARG A 36 -21.97 -5.16 6.61
N LYS A 37 -23.27 -5.04 6.91
CA LYS A 37 -24.12 -3.97 6.36
C LYS A 37 -23.72 -2.56 6.84
N ASN A 38 -23.04 -2.46 7.99
CA ASN A 38 -22.79 -1.21 8.68
C ASN A 38 -21.28 -0.93 8.92
N GLN A 39 -20.36 -1.63 8.21
CA GLN A 39 -18.90 -1.49 8.44
C GLN A 39 -18.43 -0.04 8.36
N CYS A 40 -18.87 0.72 7.35
CA CYS A 40 -18.55 2.16 7.19
C CYS A 40 -19.48 3.14 7.91
N GLN A 41 -20.41 2.69 8.77
CA GLN A 41 -21.16 3.59 9.65
C GLN A 41 -20.29 4.01 10.83
N ILE A 42 -19.36 4.92 10.57
CA ILE A 42 -18.35 5.38 11.53
C ILE A 42 -18.80 6.70 12.15
N GLY A 43 -18.97 6.72 13.48
CA GLY A 43 -19.28 7.93 14.26
C GLY A 43 -18.05 8.56 14.95
N ARG A 44 -16.91 7.85 14.94
CA ARG A 44 -15.60 8.34 15.39
C ARG A 44 -14.51 7.64 14.60
N ILE A 45 -13.58 8.43 14.08
CA ILE A 45 -12.31 8.04 13.46
C ILE A 45 -11.21 8.46 14.44
N ASP A 46 -10.06 7.79 14.42
CA ASP A 46 -8.92 8.07 15.30
C ASP A 46 -7.59 8.11 14.53
N ALA A 47 -6.61 8.87 15.03
CA ALA A 47 -5.25 8.86 14.52
C ALA A 47 -4.50 7.66 15.11
N LEU A 48 -4.03 6.75 14.26
CA LEU A 48 -3.50 5.45 14.68
C LEU A 48 -1.97 5.38 14.57
N GLU A 49 -1.37 4.82 15.60
CA GLU A 49 0.05 4.44 15.69
C GLU A 49 0.18 2.90 15.62
N PRO A 50 1.39 2.34 15.36
CA PRO A 50 1.59 0.89 15.37
C PRO A 50 1.22 0.28 16.73
N SER A 51 0.29 -0.66 16.73
CA SER A 51 -0.18 -1.37 17.92
C SER A 51 0.72 -2.56 18.29
N ASP A 52 1.48 -3.08 17.33
CA ASP A 52 2.33 -4.26 17.52
C ASP A 52 3.63 -4.17 16.72
N ARG A 53 4.62 -4.98 17.09
CA ARG A 53 5.91 -5.07 16.39
C ARG A 53 6.51 -6.47 16.47
N ILE A 54 7.18 -6.87 15.40
CA ILE A 54 7.88 -8.15 15.28
C ILE A 54 9.33 -7.87 14.90
N GLN A 55 10.22 -8.21 15.82
CA GLN A 55 11.67 -8.10 15.65
C GLN A 55 12.17 -9.18 14.69
N ALA A 56 13.27 -8.89 14.01
CA ALA A 56 14.11 -9.85 13.31
C ALA A 56 15.59 -9.47 13.54
N GLU A 57 16.52 -10.27 13.01
CA GLU A 57 17.97 -10.09 13.17
C GLU A 57 18.46 -8.71 12.70
N ALA A 58 18.10 -8.28 11.47
CA ALA A 58 18.55 -7.02 10.87
C ALA A 58 17.41 -6.01 10.63
N GLY A 59 16.35 -6.05 11.43
CA GLY A 59 15.25 -5.10 11.30
C GLY A 59 14.05 -5.39 12.18
N VAL A 60 13.01 -4.57 12.02
CA VAL A 60 11.72 -4.72 12.70
C VAL A 60 10.58 -4.48 11.70
N THR A 61 9.42 -5.07 11.97
CA THR A 61 8.17 -4.70 11.29
C THR A 61 7.13 -4.29 12.31
N GLU A 62 6.55 -3.13 12.09
CA GLU A 62 5.58 -2.47 12.96
C GLU A 62 4.21 -2.55 12.29
N PHE A 63 3.18 -2.97 13.03
CA PHE A 63 1.85 -3.28 12.51
C PHE A 63 0.80 -2.40 13.17
N TRP A 64 -0.14 -1.90 12.37
CA TRP A 64 -1.36 -1.27 12.87
C TRP A 64 -2.46 -2.34 13.03
N ASN A 65 -3.36 -2.13 14.00
CA ASN A 65 -4.41 -3.10 14.31
C ASN A 65 -5.44 -3.17 13.17
N ALA A 66 -5.43 -4.26 12.37
CA ALA A 66 -6.34 -4.44 11.25
C ALA A 66 -7.83 -4.51 11.65
N ASP A 67 -8.15 -4.83 12.91
CA ASP A 67 -9.53 -4.82 13.42
C ASP A 67 -10.09 -3.40 13.66
N GLU A 68 -9.28 -2.33 13.57
CA GLU A 68 -9.79 -0.97 13.70
C GLU A 68 -10.85 -0.67 12.64
N LYS A 69 -12.01 -0.17 13.10
CA LYS A 69 -13.21 -0.02 12.26
C LYS A 69 -12.96 0.78 10.98
N GLN A 70 -12.04 1.73 11.03
CA GLN A 70 -11.67 2.57 9.88
C GLN A 70 -10.86 1.82 8.80
N PHE A 71 -10.02 0.84 9.18
CA PHE A 71 -9.38 -0.07 8.23
C PHE A 71 -10.37 -1.12 7.71
N GLN A 72 -11.18 -1.72 8.59
CA GLN A 72 -12.24 -2.67 8.22
C GLN A 72 -13.25 -2.07 7.21
N CYS A 73 -13.59 -0.78 7.36
CA CYS A 73 -14.41 -0.03 6.40
C CYS A 73 -13.73 0.16 5.04
N ALA A 74 -12.43 0.50 5.01
CA ALA A 74 -11.70 0.69 3.76
C ALA A 74 -11.23 -0.61 3.10
N GLY A 75 -11.21 -1.73 3.83
CA GLY A 75 -10.79 -3.03 3.31
C GLY A 75 -9.29 -3.22 3.22
N VAL A 76 -8.53 -2.67 4.16
CA VAL A 76 -7.08 -2.45 4.02
C VAL A 76 -6.30 -2.87 5.24
N GLU A 77 -5.02 -3.22 5.06
CA GLU A 77 -4.05 -3.42 6.14
C GLU A 77 -2.83 -2.51 5.94
N PHE A 78 -2.13 -2.17 7.03
CA PHE A 78 -1.03 -1.21 7.03
C PHE A 78 0.10 -1.64 7.97
N LEU A 79 1.34 -1.63 7.47
CA LEU A 79 2.55 -1.94 8.24
C LEU A 79 3.74 -1.07 7.81
N ARG A 80 4.81 -1.08 8.60
CA ARG A 80 6.08 -0.40 8.31
C ARG A 80 7.25 -1.35 8.55
N HIS A 81 8.05 -1.60 7.52
CA HIS A 81 9.34 -2.26 7.63
C HIS A 81 10.43 -1.24 7.93
N ARG A 82 11.33 -1.59 8.85
CA ARG A 82 12.54 -0.83 9.17
C ARG A 82 13.72 -1.79 9.09
N ILE A 83 14.54 -1.63 8.06
CA ILE A 83 15.59 -2.56 7.64
C ILE A 83 16.94 -1.88 7.87
N GLN A 84 17.81 -2.49 8.69
CA GLN A 84 19.15 -1.99 8.99
C GLN A 84 20.07 -2.09 7.76
N PRO A 85 21.18 -1.33 7.69
CA PRO A 85 22.22 -1.55 6.68
C PRO A 85 22.66 -3.02 6.62
N GLY A 86 22.76 -3.61 5.42
CA GLY A 86 23.05 -5.04 5.25
C GLY A 86 21.85 -5.97 5.53
N GLY A 87 20.69 -5.44 5.90
CA GLY A 87 19.48 -6.21 6.15
C GLY A 87 18.76 -6.64 4.86
N LEU A 88 18.34 -7.92 4.82
CA LEU A 88 17.56 -8.54 3.75
C LEU A 88 16.18 -8.98 4.29
N LEU A 89 15.12 -8.28 3.89
CA LEU A 89 13.74 -8.74 4.04
C LEU A 89 13.54 -9.96 3.12
N LEU A 90 13.25 -11.11 3.73
CA LEU A 90 13.27 -12.40 3.05
C LEU A 90 12.18 -12.54 1.96
N PRO A 91 12.46 -13.29 0.87
CA PRO A 91 11.52 -13.48 -0.22
C PRO A 91 10.17 -14.03 0.27
N SER A 92 9.09 -13.35 -0.09
CA SER A 92 7.72 -13.72 0.29
C SER A 92 6.69 -13.18 -0.69
N TYR A 93 5.54 -13.86 -0.80
CA TYR A 93 4.37 -13.37 -1.55
C TYR A 93 3.17 -13.18 -0.61
N VAL A 94 2.13 -12.50 -1.09
CA VAL A 94 0.97 -12.09 -0.28
C VAL A 94 -0.36 -12.31 -1.03
N ASN A 95 -1.46 -12.48 -0.31
CA ASN A 95 -2.80 -12.68 -0.92
C ASN A 95 -3.46 -11.39 -1.46
N ALA A 96 -2.99 -10.22 -1.05
CA ALA A 96 -3.57 -8.91 -1.38
C ALA A 96 -2.57 -8.06 -2.20
N PRO A 97 -3.01 -7.30 -3.22
CA PRO A 97 -2.17 -6.30 -3.87
C PRO A 97 -1.66 -5.27 -2.86
N LEU A 98 -0.44 -4.78 -3.07
CA LEU A 98 0.17 -3.78 -2.19
C LEU A 98 0.78 -2.60 -2.94
N LEU A 99 0.88 -1.48 -2.22
CA LEU A 99 1.76 -0.37 -2.52
C LEU A 99 2.74 -0.18 -1.34
N SER A 100 4.03 -0.09 -1.63
CA SER A 100 5.09 0.17 -0.64
C SER A 100 5.77 1.50 -0.95
N PHE A 101 5.66 2.48 -0.06
CA PHE A 101 6.33 3.77 -0.17
C PHE A 101 7.65 3.75 0.61
N ILE A 102 8.76 4.09 -0.05
CA ILE A 102 10.07 4.21 0.58
C ILE A 102 10.16 5.57 1.25
N GLU A 103 9.88 5.60 2.55
CA GLU A 103 9.88 6.80 3.38
C GLU A 103 11.29 7.33 3.62
N LYS A 104 12.28 6.44 3.72
CA LYS A 104 13.68 6.77 4.03
C LYS A 104 14.65 5.71 3.51
N GLY A 105 15.87 6.15 3.19
CA GLY A 105 16.99 5.27 2.82
C GLY A 105 17.05 4.95 1.33
N ARG A 106 17.84 3.93 0.99
CA ARG A 106 17.96 3.35 -0.35
C ARG A 106 18.12 1.84 -0.23
N GLY A 107 17.98 1.12 -1.33
CA GLY A 107 18.26 -0.31 -1.37
C GLY A 107 18.11 -0.91 -2.75
N VAL A 108 17.94 -2.23 -2.79
CA VAL A 108 17.58 -3.00 -3.99
C VAL A 108 16.38 -3.87 -3.67
N HIS A 109 15.46 -4.01 -4.62
CA HIS A 109 14.37 -4.97 -4.52
C HIS A 109 14.28 -5.88 -5.75
N GLY A 110 13.91 -7.13 -5.50
CA GLY A 110 13.49 -8.08 -6.51
C GLY A 110 11.97 -8.28 -6.43
N VAL A 111 11.35 -8.46 -7.61
CA VAL A 111 9.97 -8.93 -7.74
C VAL A 111 9.98 -10.03 -8.78
N ILE A 112 9.60 -11.24 -8.37
CA ILE A 112 9.69 -12.47 -9.15
C ILE A 112 8.36 -12.64 -9.89
N LEU A 113 8.39 -12.42 -11.21
CA LEU A 113 7.24 -12.62 -12.10
C LEU A 113 7.24 -14.07 -12.60
N PRO A 114 6.26 -14.92 -12.24
CA PRO A 114 6.26 -16.32 -12.65
C PRO A 114 6.19 -16.48 -14.17
N GLY A 115 7.01 -17.37 -14.73
CA GLY A 115 7.11 -17.62 -16.18
C GLY A 115 7.96 -16.61 -16.95
N CYS A 116 8.57 -15.62 -16.29
CA CYS A 116 9.54 -14.71 -16.90
C CYS A 116 10.98 -15.23 -16.78
N PRO A 117 11.81 -15.09 -17.83
CA PRO A 117 13.18 -15.60 -17.83
C PRO A 117 14.16 -14.74 -17.01
N GLU A 118 15.29 -15.32 -16.67
CA GLU A 118 16.42 -14.67 -15.99
C GLU A 118 17.18 -13.72 -16.92
N THR A 119 16.64 -12.50 -17.11
CA THR A 119 17.21 -11.49 -18.01
C THR A 119 18.51 -10.83 -17.53
N TYR A 120 18.93 -11.05 -16.27
CA TYR A 120 20.16 -10.49 -15.71
C TYR A 120 21.15 -11.64 -15.50
N GLU A 121 22.19 -11.69 -16.34
CA GLU A 121 23.18 -12.78 -16.38
C GLU A 121 24.63 -12.28 -16.47
N SER A 122 25.58 -13.12 -16.03
CA SER A 122 27.02 -12.89 -16.17
C SER A 122 27.65 -13.91 -17.13
N SER A 123 28.13 -13.44 -18.30
CA SER A 123 28.90 -14.27 -19.22
C SER A 123 30.40 -14.17 -18.98
N GLN A 124 31.13 -15.28 -19.19
CA GLN A 124 32.59 -15.33 -19.03
C GLN A 124 33.34 -14.52 -20.12
N GLU A 125 32.66 -14.15 -21.20
CA GLU A 125 33.27 -13.58 -22.42
C GLU A 125 33.65 -12.09 -22.30
N GLN A 126 33.18 -11.36 -21.28
CA GLN A 126 33.59 -9.98 -21.03
C GLN A 126 35.09 -9.83 -20.67
N GLN A 127 35.84 -10.93 -20.57
CA GLN A 127 37.30 -10.92 -20.40
C GLN A 127 38.09 -10.52 -21.66
N PHE A 128 37.48 -10.47 -22.84
CA PHE A 128 38.19 -10.32 -24.13
C PHE A 128 37.84 -9.07 -24.97
N SER A 129 37.43 -7.96 -24.35
CA SER A 129 37.27 -6.69 -25.09
C SER A 129 37.72 -5.42 -24.34
N GLY A 130 38.70 -4.71 -24.90
CA GLY A 130 38.81 -3.24 -24.79
C GLY A 130 39.29 -2.62 -23.45
N GLN A 131 40.61 -2.43 -23.35
CA GLN A 131 41.31 -1.43 -22.51
C GLN A 131 40.44 -0.41 -21.74
N SER A 132 40.19 -0.66 -20.45
CA SER A 132 39.68 0.36 -19.52
C SER A 132 40.09 0.10 -18.05
N GLU A 133 41.40 0.05 -17.80
CA GLU A 133 41.93 0.02 -16.43
C GLU A 133 41.60 1.30 -15.63
N ARG A 134 40.52 1.29 -14.84
CA ARG A 134 40.42 1.97 -13.53
C ARG A 134 39.12 1.64 -12.78
N ARG A 135 39.28 1.01 -11.60
CA ARG A 135 38.28 0.95 -10.50
C ARG A 135 36.90 0.33 -10.80
N GLY A 136 36.85 -0.75 -11.59
CA GLY A 136 35.83 -1.77 -11.39
C GLY A 136 36.28 -2.77 -10.32
N GLN A 137 35.39 -3.16 -9.39
CA GLN A 137 35.62 -4.37 -8.59
C GLN A 137 35.59 -5.58 -9.53
N LYS A 138 36.51 -6.53 -9.34
CA LYS A 138 36.58 -7.72 -10.19
C LYS A 138 35.46 -8.70 -9.83
N PHE A 139 34.40 -8.75 -10.64
CA PHE A 139 33.41 -9.83 -10.66
C PHE A 139 34.02 -11.13 -11.23
N GLN A 140 35.05 -11.67 -10.57
CA GLN A 140 35.65 -12.95 -10.92
C GLN A 140 34.91 -14.09 -10.20
N GLY A 141 34.16 -14.90 -10.95
CA GLY A 141 33.63 -16.19 -10.49
C GLY A 141 32.12 -16.25 -10.21
N LEU A 142 31.41 -15.12 -10.22
CA LEU A 142 29.94 -15.11 -10.19
C LEU A 142 29.40 -15.56 -11.56
N GLN A 143 29.10 -16.85 -11.69
CA GLN A 143 28.24 -17.39 -12.75
C GLN A 143 26.82 -17.47 -12.18
N ASP A 144 26.00 -16.47 -12.47
CA ASP A 144 24.67 -16.30 -11.90
C ASP A 144 23.67 -15.80 -12.96
N ARG A 145 22.38 -16.07 -12.73
CA ARG A 145 21.26 -15.70 -13.59
C ARG A 145 20.03 -15.45 -12.73
N HIS A 146 19.47 -14.24 -12.80
CA HIS A 146 18.22 -13.91 -12.11
C HIS A 146 17.33 -12.93 -12.90
N GLN A 147 16.10 -12.72 -12.44
CA GLN A 147 15.19 -11.70 -13.01
C GLN A 147 15.67 -10.27 -12.66
N LYS A 148 15.11 -9.27 -13.37
CA LYS A 148 15.45 -7.84 -13.18
C LYS A 148 15.26 -7.38 -11.73
N VAL A 149 16.37 -7.10 -11.05
CA VAL A 149 16.41 -6.29 -9.81
C VAL A 149 16.22 -4.81 -10.14
N ARG A 150 15.73 -4.03 -9.16
CA ARG A 150 15.50 -2.58 -9.28
C ARG A 150 16.06 -1.88 -8.05
N ASN A 151 16.67 -0.71 -8.25
CA ASN A 151 17.11 0.15 -7.15
C ASN A 151 15.88 0.76 -6.45
N LEU A 152 15.97 1.00 -5.14
CA LEU A 152 15.00 1.73 -4.34
C LEU A 152 15.65 3.00 -3.77
N ASN A 153 14.90 4.09 -3.75
CA ASN A 153 15.30 5.38 -3.21
C ASN A 153 14.13 5.99 -2.43
N GLN A 154 14.43 6.91 -1.52
CA GLN A 154 13.42 7.72 -0.85
C GLN A 154 12.47 8.39 -1.86
N GLY A 155 11.17 8.27 -1.61
CA GLY A 155 10.12 8.79 -2.49
C GLY A 155 9.62 7.80 -3.55
N ASP A 156 10.21 6.60 -3.68
CA ASP A 156 9.72 5.56 -4.59
C ASP A 156 8.45 4.90 -4.04
N VAL A 157 7.45 4.70 -4.91
CA VAL A 157 6.30 3.82 -4.66
C VAL A 157 6.49 2.55 -5.49
N VAL A 158 6.63 1.42 -4.81
CA VAL A 158 6.65 0.08 -5.40
C VAL A 158 5.22 -0.45 -5.44
N ALA A 159 4.81 -1.04 -6.57
CA ALA A 159 3.52 -1.70 -6.73
C ALA A 159 3.74 -3.20 -6.96
N ILE A 160 3.09 -4.06 -6.16
CA ILE A 160 3.27 -5.52 -6.25
C ILE A 160 1.89 -6.22 -6.29
N PRO A 161 1.60 -7.05 -7.32
CA PRO A 161 0.38 -7.84 -7.38
C PRO A 161 0.29 -8.92 -6.28
N ALA A 162 -0.94 -9.35 -5.98
CA ALA A 162 -1.17 -10.56 -5.19
C ALA A 162 -0.50 -11.79 -5.84
N GLY A 163 0.02 -12.70 -5.02
CA GLY A 163 0.74 -13.90 -5.44
C GLY A 163 2.18 -13.67 -5.92
N THR A 164 2.60 -12.42 -6.17
CA THR A 164 3.95 -12.12 -6.68
C THR A 164 4.99 -12.04 -5.55
N ALA A 165 6.00 -12.89 -5.61
CA ALA A 165 7.05 -12.96 -4.58
C ALA A 165 8.04 -11.79 -4.71
N HIS A 166 8.47 -11.23 -3.57
CA HIS A 166 9.34 -10.06 -3.51
C HIS A 166 10.25 -10.08 -2.29
N TRP A 167 11.39 -9.37 -2.40
CA TRP A 167 12.39 -9.20 -1.35
C TRP A 167 13.00 -7.78 -1.41
N ILE A 168 13.56 -7.30 -0.30
CA ILE A 168 14.23 -5.98 -0.21
C ILE A 168 15.55 -6.14 0.54
N TYR A 169 16.64 -5.64 -0.05
CA TYR A 169 17.97 -5.53 0.58
C TYR A 169 18.34 -4.07 0.78
N ASN A 170 18.89 -3.72 1.96
CA ASN A 170 19.40 -2.38 2.24
C ASN A 170 20.91 -2.28 1.96
N ASP A 171 21.26 -1.69 0.81
CA ASP A 171 22.64 -1.35 0.42
C ASP A 171 23.01 0.11 0.76
N GLY A 172 22.25 0.76 1.63
CA GLY A 172 22.50 2.09 2.16
C GLY A 172 23.19 2.07 3.53
N GLU A 173 23.88 3.16 3.85
CA GLU A 173 24.56 3.38 5.15
C GLU A 173 23.58 3.73 6.29
N THR A 174 22.27 3.75 6.03
CA THR A 174 21.23 4.17 6.99
C THR A 174 20.02 3.24 6.92
N GLU A 175 19.19 3.24 7.96
CA GLU A 175 17.94 2.46 8.01
C GLU A 175 17.01 2.79 6.82
N LEU A 176 16.65 1.75 6.06
CA LEU A 176 15.63 1.81 5.02
C LEU A 176 14.27 1.64 5.69
N VAL A 177 13.39 2.63 5.52
CA VAL A 177 12.02 2.62 6.05
C VAL A 177 11.05 2.51 4.87
N ALA A 178 10.25 1.44 4.86
CA ALA A 178 9.27 1.16 3.83
C ALA A 178 7.87 0.98 4.45
N VAL A 179 6.93 1.81 4.02
CA VAL A 179 5.57 1.91 4.56
C VAL A 179 4.62 1.24 3.57
N VAL A 180 3.93 0.18 4.01
CA VAL A 180 3.23 -0.76 3.12
C VAL A 180 1.73 -0.74 3.39
N PHE A 181 0.98 -0.52 2.31
CA PHE A 181 -0.47 -0.56 2.23
C PHE A 181 -0.90 -1.82 1.48
N PHE A 182 -1.86 -2.57 2.02
CA PHE A 182 -2.51 -3.70 1.33
C PHE A 182 -3.99 -3.43 1.10
N ASP A 183 -4.51 -3.86 -0.05
CA ASP A 183 -5.94 -3.90 -0.33
C ASP A 183 -6.49 -5.33 -0.16
N THR A 184 -6.99 -5.61 1.04
CA THR A 184 -7.52 -6.92 1.44
C THR A 184 -8.91 -7.20 0.84
N GLN A 185 -9.63 -6.18 0.37
CA GLN A 185 -10.93 -6.33 -0.29
C GLN A 185 -10.82 -6.35 -1.83
N ASN A 186 -9.61 -6.23 -2.38
CA ASN A 186 -9.35 -6.29 -3.81
C ASN A 186 -9.86 -7.59 -4.46
N SER A 187 -10.37 -7.51 -5.70
CA SER A 187 -10.81 -8.70 -6.45
C SER A 187 -9.71 -9.73 -6.73
N ALA A 188 -8.44 -9.36 -6.60
CA ALA A 188 -7.32 -10.31 -6.69
C ALA A 188 -7.19 -11.21 -5.44
N ASN A 189 -7.71 -10.80 -4.27
CA ASN A 189 -7.69 -11.59 -3.06
C ASN A 189 -8.93 -12.50 -2.97
N GLN A 190 -8.78 -13.74 -3.42
CA GLN A 190 -9.89 -14.72 -3.48
C GLN A 190 -10.07 -15.56 -2.20
N LEU A 191 -9.36 -15.23 -1.11
CA LEU A 191 -9.42 -15.97 0.16
C LEU A 191 -10.50 -15.38 1.08
N ASP A 192 -10.12 -14.40 1.88
CA ASP A 192 -10.97 -13.63 2.79
C ASP A 192 -10.27 -12.29 3.11
N GLN A 193 -10.88 -11.45 3.95
CA GLN A 193 -10.39 -10.10 4.26
C GLN A 193 -9.14 -10.07 5.17
N ASN A 194 -8.54 -11.21 5.53
CA ASN A 194 -7.33 -11.26 6.35
C ASN A 194 -6.08 -11.19 5.45
N HIS A 195 -5.09 -10.36 5.80
CA HIS A 195 -3.78 -10.39 5.16
C HIS A 195 -3.05 -11.71 5.48
N ARG A 196 -2.38 -12.28 4.47
CA ARG A 196 -1.49 -13.43 4.59
C ARG A 196 -0.21 -13.17 3.83
N ARG A 197 0.92 -13.44 4.47
CA ARG A 197 2.25 -13.46 3.87
C ARG A 197 2.81 -14.87 3.90
N PHE A 198 3.21 -15.36 2.74
CA PHE A 198 3.76 -16.67 2.52
C PHE A 198 5.27 -16.52 2.27
N PHE A 199 6.07 -16.90 3.27
CA PHE A 199 7.52 -16.81 3.18
C PHE A 199 8.11 -17.96 2.36
N LEU A 200 9.13 -17.67 1.56
CA LEU A 200 9.92 -18.66 0.81
C LEU A 200 11.24 -19.02 1.52
N ALA A 201 11.58 -18.34 2.61
CA ALA A 201 12.80 -18.57 3.36
C ALA A 201 12.65 -18.16 4.84
N GLY A 202 13.55 -18.64 5.69
CA GLY A 202 13.63 -18.30 7.12
C GLY A 202 12.49 -18.88 7.96
N ASN A 203 12.34 -18.36 9.18
CA ASN A 203 11.35 -18.83 10.15
C ASN A 203 10.87 -17.65 11.04
N PRO A 204 9.87 -16.87 10.58
CA PRO A 204 9.29 -15.76 11.36
C PRO A 204 8.79 -16.14 12.76
N GLN A 205 8.23 -17.35 12.92
CA GLN A 205 7.78 -17.87 14.22
C GLN A 205 8.92 -18.02 15.25
N GLY A 206 10.14 -18.33 14.82
CA GLY A 206 11.26 -18.69 15.72
C GLY A 206 11.65 -17.62 16.76
N GLN A 207 11.48 -16.32 16.45
CA GLN A 207 11.68 -15.24 17.43
C GLN A 207 10.43 -14.95 18.29
N SER A 208 9.24 -15.29 17.78
CA SER A 208 7.98 -15.05 18.49
C SER A 208 7.86 -15.91 19.74
N GLU A 209 8.38 -17.14 19.72
CA GLU A 209 8.37 -18.06 20.85
C GLU A 209 9.34 -17.62 21.96
N GLN A 210 10.55 -17.17 21.60
CA GLN A 210 11.53 -16.66 22.57
C GLN A 210 11.02 -15.43 23.33
N GLN A 211 10.27 -14.54 22.66
CA GLN A 211 9.68 -13.36 23.31
C GLN A 211 8.50 -13.66 24.23
N GLN A 212 7.83 -14.82 24.09
CA GLN A 212 6.75 -15.22 25.01
C GLN A 212 7.26 -15.71 26.37
N GLY A 213 8.54 -16.09 26.49
CA GLY A 213 9.16 -16.58 27.74
C GLY A 213 9.16 -15.60 28.93
N GLN A 214 8.72 -14.34 28.73
CA GLN A 214 8.62 -13.33 29.80
C GLN A 214 7.20 -12.77 30.04
N ARG A 215 6.14 -13.35 29.44
CA ARG A 215 4.75 -12.89 29.68
C ARG A 215 3.90 -14.01 30.28
N GLN A 216 3.30 -13.73 31.44
CA GLN A 216 2.40 -14.65 32.14
C GLN A 216 1.21 -15.07 31.25
N PRO A 217 0.72 -16.32 31.36
CA PRO A 217 -0.38 -16.81 30.54
C PRO A 217 -1.68 -16.07 30.86
N ARG A 218 -2.07 -15.12 29.99
CA ARG A 218 -3.42 -14.54 30.02
C ARG A 218 -4.43 -15.64 29.71
N ARG A 219 -5.39 -15.82 30.64
CA ARG A 219 -6.43 -16.86 30.53
C ARG A 219 -7.21 -16.73 29.22
N GLN A 220 -7.54 -17.88 28.66
CA GLN A 220 -8.40 -18.00 27.48
C GLN A 220 -9.76 -17.33 27.72
N GLN A 221 -10.13 -16.40 26.85
CA GLN A 221 -11.52 -16.14 26.48
C GLN A 221 -11.60 -16.17 24.95
N GLY A 222 -12.64 -16.80 24.42
CA GLY A 222 -12.76 -17.15 23.00
C GLY A 222 -13.12 -15.98 22.09
N GLN A 223 -12.26 -14.97 22.01
CA GLN A 223 -12.21 -14.08 20.84
C GLN A 223 -11.36 -14.74 19.75
N SER A 224 -11.81 -14.66 18.51
CA SER A 224 -11.10 -15.18 17.35
C SER A 224 -9.84 -14.37 17.09
N GLN A 225 -8.70 -14.83 17.61
CA GLN A 225 -7.40 -14.32 17.22
C GLN A 225 -7.19 -14.64 15.73
N GLN A 226 -7.27 -13.63 14.86
CA GLN A 226 -6.81 -13.76 13.49
C GLN A 226 -5.34 -14.16 13.50
N GLU A 227 -4.94 -15.01 12.54
CA GLU A 227 -3.58 -15.49 12.40
C GLU A 227 -2.68 -14.36 11.91
N GLN A 228 -2.13 -13.59 12.87
CA GLN A 228 -1.12 -12.55 12.63
C GLN A 228 -0.02 -13.11 11.71
N PRO A 229 0.13 -12.62 10.46
CA PRO A 229 0.74 -13.38 9.35
C PRO A 229 2.27 -13.58 9.42
N TYR A 230 2.85 -13.31 10.58
CA TYR A 230 4.26 -13.44 10.93
C TYR A 230 4.48 -14.22 12.24
N ARG A 231 3.48 -14.36 13.13
CA ARG A 231 3.63 -15.02 14.44
C ARG A 231 3.48 -16.53 14.38
N ASN A 232 2.58 -17.01 13.55
CA ASN A 232 2.29 -18.44 13.36
C ASN A 232 2.79 -18.95 11.99
N ALA A 233 3.71 -18.22 11.36
CA ALA A 233 4.20 -18.48 10.01
C ALA A 233 5.64 -18.99 10.04
N GLY A 234 5.82 -20.27 9.70
CA GLY A 234 7.06 -20.72 9.06
C GLY A 234 7.08 -20.33 7.57
N ASN A 235 8.16 -20.66 6.86
CA ASN A 235 8.14 -20.59 5.40
C ASN A 235 7.36 -21.76 4.79
N ILE A 236 6.93 -21.65 3.52
CA ILE A 236 6.06 -22.63 2.86
C ILE A 236 6.68 -24.03 2.75
N PHE A 237 8.01 -24.16 2.69
CA PHE A 237 8.67 -25.45 2.57
C PHE A 237 8.53 -26.29 3.84
N ASN A 238 8.39 -25.65 5.00
CA ASN A 238 8.13 -26.33 6.28
C ASN A 238 6.82 -27.16 6.28
N GLY A 239 5.89 -26.90 5.34
CA GLY A 239 4.66 -27.67 5.16
C GLY A 239 4.77 -28.93 4.28
N PHE A 240 5.91 -29.16 3.63
CA PHE A 240 6.15 -30.33 2.76
C PHE A 240 7.04 -31.38 3.42
N ASP A 241 6.91 -32.63 2.97
CA ASP A 241 7.83 -33.71 3.35
C ASP A 241 9.27 -33.42 2.87
N VAL A 242 10.25 -33.78 3.71
CA VAL A 242 11.66 -33.44 3.48
C VAL A 242 12.32 -34.28 2.40
N GLU A 243 11.92 -35.55 2.24
CA GLU A 243 12.46 -36.42 1.19
C GLU A 243 11.84 -36.06 -0.17
N PHE A 244 10.55 -35.73 -0.20
CA PHE A 244 9.89 -35.20 -1.39
C PHE A 244 10.50 -33.84 -1.81
N LEU A 245 10.84 -32.95 -0.87
CA LEU A 245 11.59 -31.73 -1.19
C LEU A 245 12.99 -32.03 -1.74
N ALA A 246 13.71 -33.00 -1.17
CA ALA A 246 15.03 -33.40 -1.65
C ALA A 246 14.97 -33.95 -3.09
N GLU A 247 13.98 -34.80 -3.40
CA GLU A 247 13.71 -35.32 -4.74
C GLU A 247 13.31 -34.21 -5.72
N ALA A 248 12.33 -33.37 -5.36
CA ALA A 248 11.77 -32.35 -6.25
C ALA A 248 12.76 -31.24 -6.62
N PHE A 249 13.68 -30.88 -5.72
CA PHE A 249 14.78 -29.96 -6.00
C PHE A 249 16.06 -30.65 -6.50
N ASN A 250 16.11 -31.99 -6.53
CA ASN A 250 17.30 -32.81 -6.83
C ASN A 250 18.52 -32.40 -5.97
N VAL A 251 18.32 -32.30 -4.66
CA VAL A 251 19.33 -31.94 -3.66
C VAL A 251 19.44 -33.01 -2.57
N ASN A 252 20.48 -32.95 -1.74
CA ASN A 252 20.53 -33.79 -0.55
C ASN A 252 19.52 -33.32 0.52
N ARG A 253 19.15 -34.25 1.41
CA ARG A 253 18.22 -34.01 2.52
C ARG A 253 18.62 -32.83 3.42
N GLU A 254 19.92 -32.61 3.66
CA GLU A 254 20.39 -31.51 4.51
C GLU A 254 20.07 -30.13 3.89
N THR A 255 20.15 -30.01 2.57
CA THR A 255 19.71 -28.82 1.83
C THR A 255 18.19 -28.65 1.88
N ALA A 256 17.42 -29.74 1.84
CA ALA A 256 15.96 -29.67 2.02
C ALA A 256 15.58 -29.24 3.46
N GLU A 257 16.24 -29.78 4.50
CA GLU A 257 16.06 -29.33 5.90
C GLU A 257 16.42 -27.84 6.07
N LYS A 258 17.39 -27.33 5.31
CA LYS A 258 17.75 -25.89 5.26
C LYS A 258 16.67 -25.05 4.57
N LEU A 259 16.04 -25.52 3.50
CA LEU A 259 14.90 -24.83 2.86
C LEU A 259 13.70 -24.75 3.81
N GLN A 260 13.39 -25.82 4.54
CA GLN A 260 12.32 -25.84 5.55
C GLN A 260 12.55 -24.83 6.70
N GLY A 261 13.79 -24.40 6.95
CA GLY A 261 14.11 -23.30 7.85
C GLY A 261 13.83 -23.55 9.34
N GLN A 262 13.44 -24.76 9.75
CA GLN A 262 12.95 -25.09 11.10
C GLN A 262 13.90 -24.69 12.24
N ARG A 263 15.22 -24.65 11.98
CA ARG A 263 16.26 -24.29 12.96
C ARG A 263 16.72 -22.83 12.84
N ASP A 264 16.19 -22.07 11.88
CA ASP A 264 16.46 -20.63 11.74
C ASP A 264 15.74 -19.86 12.85
N GLN A 265 16.43 -18.86 13.41
CA GLN A 265 15.95 -17.99 14.49
C GLN A 265 16.14 -16.50 14.16
N ARG A 266 16.49 -16.17 12.91
CA ARG A 266 16.78 -14.79 12.47
C ARG A 266 15.52 -14.00 12.09
N GLY A 267 14.36 -14.67 12.03
CA GLY A 267 13.07 -14.07 11.70
C GLY A 267 12.91 -13.83 10.19
N HIS A 268 12.29 -12.72 9.83
CA HIS A 268 11.93 -12.36 8.45
C HIS A 268 12.83 -11.29 7.80
N ILE A 269 13.75 -10.66 8.55
CA ILE A 269 14.76 -9.73 8.05
C ILE A 269 16.13 -10.18 8.59
N VAL A 270 16.96 -10.75 7.72
CA VAL A 270 18.26 -11.34 8.09
C VAL A 270 19.40 -10.38 7.80
N ASN A 271 20.50 -10.49 8.54
CA ASN A 271 21.74 -9.79 8.25
C ASN A 271 22.52 -10.52 7.14
N VAL A 272 23.08 -9.78 6.19
CA VAL A 272 24.03 -10.30 5.22
C VAL A 272 25.43 -9.81 5.63
N GLU A 273 26.27 -10.72 6.13
CA GLU A 273 27.60 -10.38 6.70
C GLU A 273 28.60 -9.78 5.68
N GLN A 274 28.34 -9.97 4.40
CA GLN A 274 29.13 -9.47 3.27
C GLN A 274 28.17 -8.78 2.30
N ASP A 275 28.65 -7.79 1.53
CA ASP A 275 27.82 -7.10 0.53
C ASP A 275 27.09 -8.10 -0.37
N LEU A 276 25.75 -8.03 -0.41
CA LEU A 276 24.93 -8.95 -1.21
C LEU A 276 25.35 -8.90 -2.69
N GLN A 277 25.97 -9.98 -3.15
CA GLN A 277 26.43 -10.10 -4.53
C GLN A 277 25.24 -10.37 -5.45
N ILE A 278 24.94 -9.43 -6.32
CA ILE A 278 23.86 -9.49 -7.32
C ILE A 278 24.34 -8.88 -8.63
N ILE A 279 23.81 -9.38 -9.75
CA ILE A 279 24.04 -8.77 -11.06
C ILE A 279 23.16 -7.53 -11.15
N ARG A 280 23.75 -6.36 -11.36
CA ARG A 280 23.01 -5.12 -11.63
C ARG A 280 23.78 -4.17 -12.55
N PRO A 281 23.12 -3.42 -13.45
CA PRO A 281 23.77 -2.39 -14.23
C PRO A 281 24.52 -1.36 -13.36
N PRO A 282 25.72 -0.93 -13.75
CA PRO A 282 26.45 0.10 -13.01
C PRO A 282 25.67 1.43 -13.03
N GLN A 283 25.51 2.07 -11.87
CA GLN A 283 24.79 3.33 -11.76
C GLN A 283 25.60 4.51 -12.34
N THR A 284 25.48 4.77 -13.64
CA THR A 284 25.94 6.04 -14.24
C THR A 284 24.85 7.12 -14.09
N ARG A 285 25.24 8.39 -13.90
CA ARG A 285 24.29 9.52 -13.81
C ARG A 285 23.39 9.62 -15.05
N GLU A 286 23.96 9.42 -16.23
CA GLU A 286 23.22 9.43 -17.51
C GLU A 286 22.17 8.32 -17.60
N GLN A 287 22.35 7.18 -16.93
CA GLN A 287 21.31 6.13 -16.87
C GLN A 287 20.19 6.48 -15.89
N GLN A 288 20.48 7.13 -14.76
CA GLN A 288 19.43 7.62 -13.84
C GLN A 288 18.49 8.63 -14.52
N GLU A 289 19.00 9.46 -15.43
CA GLU A 289 18.19 10.38 -16.24
C GLU A 289 17.35 9.64 -17.30
N ARG A 290 17.90 8.57 -17.93
CA ARG A 290 17.18 7.73 -18.91
C ARG A 290 16.11 6.83 -18.29
N GLU A 291 16.29 6.36 -17.04
CA GLU A 291 15.24 5.59 -16.33
C GLU A 291 14.07 6.48 -15.87
N GLN A 292 14.33 7.77 -15.60
CA GLN A 292 13.29 8.77 -15.31
C GLN A 292 12.56 9.23 -16.58
N GLN A 293 13.29 9.48 -17.67
CA GLN A 293 12.70 9.81 -18.98
C GLN A 293 12.19 8.55 -19.70
N GLY A 294 11.10 7.98 -19.18
CA GLY A 294 10.48 6.73 -19.64
C GLY A 294 10.44 6.60 -21.17
N GLY A 295 11.17 5.62 -21.69
CA GLY A 295 11.59 5.54 -23.10
C GLY A 295 10.44 5.51 -24.10
N ARG A 296 10.14 6.67 -24.70
CA ARG A 296 9.27 6.79 -25.89
C ARG A 296 9.99 6.31 -27.15
N GLN A 297 10.17 4.99 -27.29
CA GLN A 297 10.51 4.37 -28.57
C GLN A 297 9.37 3.45 -29.03
N GLY A 298 8.74 3.84 -30.15
CA GLY A 298 7.88 2.94 -30.90
C GLY A 298 8.73 1.92 -31.65
N GLY A 299 9.02 0.78 -31.02
CA GLY A 299 9.69 -0.39 -31.60
C GLY A 299 8.69 -1.43 -32.11
N ARG A 300 9.05 -2.15 -33.17
CA ARG A 300 8.14 -3.11 -33.84
C ARG A 300 8.21 -4.50 -33.21
N SER A 301 7.11 -4.92 -32.57
CA SER A 301 6.74 -6.34 -32.36
C SER A 301 7.76 -7.19 -31.57
N ASN A 302 7.76 -7.04 -30.24
CA ASN A 302 8.71 -7.71 -29.34
C ASN A 302 8.01 -8.84 -28.53
N GLY A 303 8.79 -9.73 -27.91
CA GLY A 303 8.29 -10.93 -27.22
C GLY A 303 7.56 -10.70 -25.89
N PHE A 304 7.09 -11.79 -25.27
CA PHE A 304 6.47 -11.78 -23.93
C PHE A 304 7.41 -11.22 -22.85
N GLU A 305 8.70 -11.54 -22.98
CA GLU A 305 9.79 -11.07 -22.13
C GLU A 305 9.96 -9.53 -22.15
N GLU A 306 9.65 -8.88 -23.27
CA GLU A 306 9.76 -7.43 -23.42
C GLU A 306 8.47 -6.67 -23.07
N THR A 307 7.35 -7.37 -22.84
CA THR A 307 6.02 -6.76 -22.66
C THR A 307 5.46 -6.89 -21.25
N ILE A 308 5.47 -8.09 -20.66
CA ILE A 308 4.97 -8.31 -19.29
C ILE A 308 6.13 -8.45 -18.29
N CYS A 309 7.22 -9.12 -18.67
CA CYS A 309 8.37 -9.31 -17.77
C CYS A 309 9.21 -8.04 -17.57
N SER A 310 9.14 -7.09 -18.51
CA SER A 310 9.80 -5.77 -18.44
C SER A 310 9.09 -4.74 -17.57
N LEU A 311 7.88 -5.06 -17.08
CA LEU A 311 6.90 -4.11 -16.54
C LEU A 311 7.46 -3.23 -15.40
N LYS A 312 7.10 -1.93 -15.43
CA LYS A 312 7.53 -0.94 -14.44
C LYS A 312 6.76 -1.19 -13.12
N LEU A 313 7.51 -1.52 -12.07
CA LEU A 313 7.00 -1.88 -10.73
C LEU A 313 7.38 -0.87 -9.64
N SER A 314 8.11 0.19 -9.97
CA SER A 314 8.44 1.31 -9.08
C SER A 314 8.37 2.65 -9.82
N GLU A 315 7.93 3.71 -9.13
CA GLU A 315 7.90 5.09 -9.64
C GLU A 315 8.16 6.10 -8.51
N ASN A 316 8.98 7.14 -8.74
CA ASN A 316 9.23 8.16 -7.72
C ASN A 316 8.12 9.22 -7.69
N ILE A 317 7.38 9.29 -6.58
CA ILE A 317 6.27 10.23 -6.40
C ILE A 317 6.69 11.55 -5.72
N ASP A 318 7.84 11.58 -5.03
CA ASP A 318 8.27 12.74 -4.24
C ASP A 318 9.12 13.76 -5.02
N ASN A 319 9.55 13.44 -6.25
CA ASN A 319 10.27 14.38 -7.12
C ASN A 319 9.48 15.70 -7.34
N PRO A 320 10.00 16.86 -6.91
CA PRO A 320 9.31 18.15 -7.06
C PRO A 320 8.99 18.56 -8.50
N THR A 321 9.75 18.11 -9.50
CA THR A 321 9.50 18.45 -10.91
C THR A 321 8.28 17.71 -11.50
N HIS A 322 7.79 16.66 -10.84
CA HIS A 322 6.69 15.81 -11.30
C HIS A 322 5.34 16.10 -10.59
N ALA A 323 5.26 17.21 -9.83
CA ALA A 323 4.05 17.63 -9.12
C ALA A 323 2.96 18.12 -10.09
N ASP A 324 1.71 17.67 -9.89
CA ASP A 324 0.55 18.05 -10.72
C ASP A 324 -0.03 19.41 -10.32
N PHE A 325 0.06 19.73 -9.02
CA PHE A 325 -0.44 20.97 -8.46
C PHE A 325 0.64 21.59 -7.59
N VAL A 326 1.03 22.83 -7.91
CA VAL A 326 1.98 23.62 -7.13
C VAL A 326 1.37 24.98 -6.85
N ASN A 327 1.44 25.43 -5.60
CA ASN A 327 1.21 26.81 -5.20
C ASN A 327 2.42 27.24 -4.36
N PRO A 328 3.32 28.11 -4.85
CA PRO A 328 4.53 28.50 -4.13
C PRO A 328 4.31 29.12 -2.73
N GLN A 329 3.08 29.49 -2.37
CA GLN A 329 2.73 30.02 -1.04
C GLN A 329 1.97 29.01 -0.17
N ALA A 330 1.70 27.80 -0.66
CA ALA A 330 0.94 26.78 0.05
C ALA A 330 1.54 25.36 0.01
N GLY A 331 2.29 24.98 -1.03
CA GLY A 331 2.93 23.66 -1.15
C GLY A 331 2.69 22.99 -2.51
N ARG A 332 2.70 21.64 -2.53
CA ARG A 332 2.57 20.82 -3.75
C ARG A 332 1.84 19.48 -3.53
N ILE A 333 1.27 18.94 -4.62
CA ILE A 333 0.69 17.59 -4.70
C ILE A 333 1.21 16.88 -5.95
N SER A 334 1.68 15.64 -5.79
CA SER A 334 1.99 14.68 -6.85
C SER A 334 1.04 13.48 -6.75
N ASN A 335 0.24 13.22 -7.77
CA ASN A 335 -0.61 12.04 -7.87
C ASN A 335 0.09 10.95 -8.69
N LEU A 336 -0.14 9.70 -8.33
CA LEU A 336 0.35 8.50 -9.00
C LEU A 336 -0.83 7.56 -9.26
N ASN A 337 -1.20 7.43 -10.52
CA ASN A 337 -2.39 6.74 -11.01
C ASN A 337 -2.07 5.95 -12.29
N SER A 338 -3.04 5.23 -12.86
CA SER A 338 -2.81 4.39 -14.04
C SER A 338 -2.24 5.11 -15.26
N PHE A 339 -2.44 6.44 -15.38
CA PHE A 339 -1.93 7.23 -16.50
C PHE A 339 -0.43 7.50 -16.43
N LYS A 340 0.14 7.56 -15.20
CA LYS A 340 1.60 7.68 -14.99
C LYS A 340 2.26 6.31 -14.82
N PHE A 341 1.59 5.37 -14.16
CA PHE A 341 2.17 4.12 -13.68
C PHE A 341 1.21 2.95 -13.99
N PRO A 342 1.27 2.36 -15.20
CA PRO A 342 0.20 1.53 -15.75
C PRO A 342 -0.18 0.28 -14.94
N VAL A 343 0.75 -0.29 -14.15
CA VAL A 343 0.50 -1.43 -13.25
C VAL A 343 -0.66 -1.17 -12.28
N LEU A 344 -0.83 0.08 -11.86
CA LEU A 344 -1.91 0.51 -10.96
C LEU A 344 -3.30 0.18 -11.49
N ARG A 345 -3.47 0.11 -12.81
CA ARG A 345 -4.74 -0.28 -13.46
C ARG A 345 -5.17 -1.71 -13.13
N GLN A 346 -4.20 -2.62 -13.03
CA GLN A 346 -4.44 -4.01 -12.64
C GLN A 346 -4.65 -4.13 -11.14
N LEU A 347 -3.91 -3.37 -10.33
CA LEU A 347 -4.03 -3.42 -8.87
C LEU A 347 -5.30 -2.71 -8.37
N GLN A 348 -5.89 -1.81 -9.16
CA GLN A 348 -6.97 -0.92 -8.77
C GLN A 348 -6.60 0.06 -7.63
N LEU A 349 -5.33 0.51 -7.57
CA LEU A 349 -4.79 1.36 -6.49
C LEU A 349 -4.13 2.62 -7.01
N SER A 350 -4.13 3.72 -6.24
CA SER A 350 -3.39 4.95 -6.54
C SER A 350 -2.79 5.60 -5.30
N ALA A 351 -1.88 6.55 -5.50
CA ALA A 351 -1.24 7.29 -4.41
C ALA A 351 -1.23 8.82 -4.65
N GLU A 352 -1.16 9.58 -3.57
CA GLU A 352 -1.06 11.05 -3.54
C GLU A 352 0.02 11.45 -2.53
N ARG A 353 1.18 11.91 -3.03
CA ARG A 353 2.21 12.57 -2.22
C ARG A 353 1.81 14.03 -2.07
N GLY A 354 1.77 14.52 -0.84
CA GLY A 354 1.42 15.91 -0.55
C GLY A 354 2.36 16.57 0.43
N GLU A 355 2.50 17.88 0.26
CA GLU A 355 3.37 18.75 1.02
C GLU A 355 2.68 20.10 1.16
N LEU A 356 2.50 20.56 2.39
CA LEU A 356 1.91 21.85 2.73
C LEU A 356 2.93 22.69 3.51
N HIS A 357 3.09 23.93 3.08
CA HIS A 357 3.88 24.94 3.79
C HIS A 357 3.25 25.28 5.16
N PRO A 358 3.99 25.88 6.11
CA PRO A 358 3.47 26.36 7.38
C PRO A 358 2.08 27.01 7.30
N ASN A 359 1.13 26.50 8.09
CA ASN A 359 -0.26 26.96 8.16
C ASN A 359 -1.10 26.87 6.86
N ALA A 360 -0.57 26.30 5.77
CA ALA A 360 -1.30 26.18 4.50
C ALA A 360 -2.39 25.10 4.54
N ILE A 361 -3.37 25.19 3.63
CA ILE A 361 -4.58 24.35 3.65
C ILE A 361 -4.73 23.60 2.32
N LYS A 362 -4.94 22.28 2.37
CA LYS A 362 -5.57 21.56 1.25
C LYS A 362 -7.07 21.81 1.33
N ALA A 363 -7.64 22.41 0.27
CA ALA A 363 -9.03 22.83 0.20
C ALA A 363 -9.98 21.69 0.63
N PRO A 364 -11.09 21.99 1.34
CA PRO A 364 -12.07 20.98 1.73
C PRO A 364 -12.56 20.19 0.51
N PHE A 365 -12.61 18.87 0.61
CA PHE A 365 -12.82 17.95 -0.52
C PHE A 365 -13.53 16.66 -0.10
N TRP A 366 -14.01 15.88 -1.07
CA TRP A 366 -14.35 14.47 -0.87
C TRP A 366 -13.84 13.61 -2.04
N THR A 367 -13.53 12.33 -1.77
CA THR A 367 -13.07 11.37 -2.79
C THR A 367 -14.25 10.53 -3.29
N LEU A 368 -14.52 10.55 -4.60
CA LEU A 368 -15.77 10.05 -5.18
C LEU A 368 -15.83 8.51 -5.27
N ASN A 369 -14.69 7.87 -5.49
CA ASN A 369 -14.58 6.47 -5.94
C ASN A 369 -13.50 5.66 -5.18
N ALA A 370 -12.97 6.18 -4.07
CA ALA A 370 -11.95 5.51 -3.26
C ALA A 370 -12.01 5.93 -1.79
N HIS A 371 -11.60 5.03 -0.90
CA HIS A 371 -11.12 5.38 0.44
C HIS A 371 -9.71 5.96 0.34
N ASN A 372 -9.25 6.69 1.36
CA ASN A 372 -7.92 7.28 1.40
C ASN A 372 -7.26 6.96 2.76
N LEU A 373 -6.21 6.14 2.78
CA LEU A 373 -5.29 6.10 3.91
C LEU A 373 -4.40 7.33 3.83
N VAL A 374 -4.20 8.07 4.92
CA VAL A 374 -3.30 9.24 4.99
C VAL A 374 -2.29 9.01 6.09
N TYR A 375 -1.01 8.90 5.73
CA TYR A 375 0.12 8.71 6.64
C TYR A 375 1.07 9.91 6.57
N VAL A 376 1.38 10.51 7.72
CA VAL A 376 2.26 11.70 7.80
C VAL A 376 3.71 11.25 7.91
N THR A 377 4.56 11.78 7.03
CA THR A 377 5.99 11.44 6.92
C THR A 377 6.90 12.54 7.48
N ASP A 378 6.34 13.71 7.81
CA ASP A 378 7.06 14.91 8.27
C ASP A 378 6.06 15.97 8.77
N GLY A 379 6.45 16.73 9.80
CA GLY A 379 5.66 17.80 10.40
C GLY A 379 4.35 17.33 11.03
N THR A 380 3.36 18.23 11.11
CA THR A 380 2.04 17.94 11.67
C THR A 380 0.88 18.45 10.81
N LEU A 381 -0.23 17.72 10.83
CA LEU A 381 -1.33 17.87 9.88
C LEU A 381 -2.68 17.75 10.60
N ARG A 382 -3.31 18.88 10.94
CA ARG A 382 -4.69 18.88 11.43
C ARG A 382 -5.62 18.50 10.28
N ILE A 383 -6.47 17.50 10.53
CA ILE A 383 -7.50 17.07 9.59
C ILE A 383 -8.85 17.15 10.31
N GLN A 384 -9.88 17.65 9.63
CA GLN A 384 -11.27 17.39 10.00
C GLN A 384 -11.88 16.44 8.98
N ILE A 385 -12.67 15.48 9.44
CA ILE A 385 -13.39 14.50 8.61
C ILE A 385 -14.86 14.50 9.02
N VAL A 386 -15.75 14.66 8.05
CA VAL A 386 -17.20 14.82 8.23
C VAL A 386 -17.95 13.70 7.51
N ASN A 387 -18.91 13.08 8.21
CA ASN A 387 -19.71 11.97 7.69
C ASN A 387 -20.96 12.43 6.92
N ASN A 388 -21.76 11.47 6.45
CA ASN A 388 -23.00 11.74 5.70
C ASN A 388 -24.15 12.35 6.52
N ALA A 389 -24.02 12.48 7.85
CA ALA A 389 -24.94 13.19 8.72
C ALA A 389 -24.50 14.65 9.00
N GLY A 390 -23.32 15.06 8.51
CA GLY A 390 -22.73 16.37 8.79
C GLY A 390 -21.95 16.42 10.11
N GLU A 391 -21.73 15.27 10.76
CA GLU A 391 -21.02 15.17 12.04
C GLU A 391 -19.51 15.12 11.81
N SER A 392 -18.74 15.87 12.60
CA SER A 392 -17.27 15.82 12.58
C SER A 392 -16.79 14.58 13.33
N VAL A 393 -16.56 13.49 12.59
CA VAL A 393 -16.11 12.20 13.12
C VAL A 393 -14.60 12.15 13.39
N PHE A 394 -13.86 13.16 12.93
CA PHE A 394 -12.48 13.44 13.30
C PHE A 394 -12.25 14.96 13.30
N ASP A 395 -11.52 15.47 14.29
CA ASP A 395 -10.94 16.83 14.31
C ASP A 395 -9.72 16.84 15.23
N ASP A 396 -8.58 16.38 14.74
CA ASP A 396 -7.33 16.27 15.51
C ASP A 396 -6.10 16.43 14.60
N GLU A 397 -4.92 16.50 15.21
CA GLU A 397 -3.63 16.63 14.55
C GLU A 397 -2.92 15.28 14.38
N LEU A 398 -2.66 14.90 13.12
CA LEU A 398 -1.73 13.81 12.82
C LEU A 398 -0.29 14.31 12.92
N ARG A 399 0.53 13.53 13.60
CA ARG A 399 2.00 13.68 13.70
C ARG A 399 2.70 12.68 12.78
N GLU A 400 4.00 12.90 12.54
CA GLU A 400 4.89 11.95 11.87
C GLU A 400 4.69 10.51 12.37
N GLY A 401 4.59 9.55 11.45
CA GLY A 401 4.39 8.14 11.77
C GLY A 401 2.95 7.74 12.11
N GLN A 402 2.00 8.67 12.17
CA GLN A 402 0.58 8.36 12.38
C GLN A 402 -0.20 8.19 11.07
N VAL A 403 -1.28 7.41 11.11
CA VAL A 403 -2.18 7.17 9.97
C VAL A 403 -3.65 7.42 10.34
N VAL A 404 -4.43 7.95 9.39
CA VAL A 404 -5.90 8.03 9.48
C VAL A 404 -6.54 7.59 8.17
N VAL A 405 -7.77 7.09 8.23
CA VAL A 405 -8.55 6.74 7.04
C VAL A 405 -9.62 7.80 6.80
N ILE A 406 -9.71 8.31 5.57
CA ILE A 406 -10.83 9.12 5.08
C ILE A 406 -11.66 8.21 4.14
N PRO A 407 -12.83 7.71 4.58
CA PRO A 407 -13.66 6.84 3.74
C PRO A 407 -14.18 7.52 2.48
N GLN A 408 -14.60 6.74 1.49
CA GLN A 408 -15.24 7.25 0.27
C GLN A 408 -16.41 8.20 0.59
N ASN A 409 -16.50 9.31 -0.12
CA ASN A 409 -17.51 10.38 0.06
C ASN A 409 -17.58 11.08 1.43
N PHE A 410 -16.75 10.73 2.42
CA PHE A 410 -16.59 11.56 3.61
C PHE A 410 -15.87 12.85 3.21
N ALA A 411 -16.35 14.00 3.69
CA ALA A 411 -15.73 15.28 3.39
C ALA A 411 -14.57 15.52 4.35
N ALA A 412 -13.43 16.01 3.85
CA ALA A 412 -12.25 16.28 4.66
C ALA A 412 -11.56 17.59 4.26
N ILE A 413 -10.91 18.24 5.23
CA ILE A 413 -10.04 19.41 5.04
C ILE A 413 -8.74 19.14 5.80
N LYS A 414 -7.60 19.59 5.24
CA LYS A 414 -6.28 19.43 5.87
C LYS A 414 -5.60 20.78 6.04
N ARG A 415 -5.03 21.07 7.21
CA ARG A 415 -4.18 22.24 7.47
C ARG A 415 -2.87 21.78 8.10
N ALA A 416 -1.74 22.23 7.55
CA ALA A 416 -0.44 21.96 8.16
C ALA A 416 -0.21 22.83 9.41
N GLY A 417 0.56 22.30 10.36
CA GLY A 417 1.05 23.02 11.54
C GLY A 417 2.06 24.11 11.21
N GLU A 418 2.73 24.63 12.24
CA GLU A 418 3.63 25.80 12.11
C GLU A 418 4.94 25.51 11.36
N GLN A 419 5.36 24.24 11.27
CA GLN A 419 6.54 23.82 10.51
C GLN A 419 6.19 23.32 9.09
N GLY A 420 4.91 23.31 8.71
CA GLY A 420 4.44 22.60 7.53
C GLY A 420 4.17 21.11 7.82
N SER A 421 3.86 20.34 6.78
CA SER A 421 3.80 18.87 6.85
C SER A 421 3.85 18.22 5.47
N ARG A 422 4.36 16.98 5.43
CA ARG A 422 4.42 16.13 4.25
C ARG A 422 3.75 14.79 4.57
N TRP A 423 2.91 14.31 3.68
CA TRP A 423 2.17 13.04 3.84
C TRP A 423 2.20 12.22 2.57
N ILE A 424 1.96 10.92 2.68
CA ILE A 424 1.55 10.05 1.56
C ILE A 424 0.09 9.67 1.78
N SER A 425 -0.68 9.55 0.72
CA SER A 425 -2.03 8.97 0.78
C SER A 425 -2.14 7.79 -0.18
N PHE A 426 -2.60 6.65 0.30
CA PHE A 426 -2.92 5.48 -0.52
C PHE A 426 -4.43 5.42 -0.75
N LYS A 427 -4.87 5.03 -1.95
CA LYS A 427 -6.28 5.10 -2.36
C LYS A 427 -6.73 3.83 -3.07
N THR A 428 -7.91 3.33 -2.69
CA THR A 428 -8.52 2.07 -3.17
C THR A 428 -9.17 2.19 -4.57
N ASN A 429 -8.52 2.89 -5.50
CA ASN A 429 -8.93 2.99 -6.91
C ASN A 429 -7.73 3.40 -7.77
N ASP A 430 -7.58 2.90 -9.00
CA ASP A 430 -6.44 3.24 -9.88
C ASP A 430 -6.46 4.69 -10.37
N ASN A 431 -7.63 5.30 -10.39
CA ASN A 431 -7.89 6.67 -10.81
C ASN A 431 -8.81 7.36 -9.79
N ALA A 432 -8.35 7.46 -8.54
CA ALA A 432 -9.12 8.08 -7.46
C ALA A 432 -9.40 9.58 -7.74
N MET A 433 -10.67 9.92 -7.90
CA MET A 433 -11.19 11.24 -8.23
C MET A 433 -11.57 12.02 -6.97
N VAL A 434 -11.29 13.32 -6.96
CA VAL A 434 -11.56 14.23 -5.84
C VAL A 434 -12.40 15.42 -6.31
N ALA A 435 -13.48 15.73 -5.59
CA ALA A 435 -14.26 16.95 -5.76
C ALA A 435 -13.93 17.93 -4.63
N ASN A 436 -13.65 19.19 -5.00
CA ASN A 436 -13.34 20.25 -4.04
C ASN A 436 -14.61 21.05 -3.68
N LEU A 437 -14.71 21.49 -2.44
CA LEU A 437 -15.79 22.35 -1.94
C LEU A 437 -15.43 23.84 -2.04
N ALA A 438 -14.15 24.20 -1.93
CA ALA A 438 -13.66 25.58 -2.04
C ALA A 438 -12.63 25.75 -3.18
N GLY A 439 -12.36 27.00 -3.57
CA GLY A 439 -11.38 27.34 -4.59
C GLY A 439 -11.87 27.21 -6.03
N ARG A 440 -10.96 27.48 -6.99
CA ARG A 440 -11.25 27.71 -8.42
C ARG A 440 -11.94 26.56 -9.15
N VAL A 441 -11.80 25.33 -8.65
CA VAL A 441 -12.30 24.08 -9.24
C VAL A 441 -13.33 23.38 -8.32
N SER A 442 -14.13 24.17 -7.61
CA SER A 442 -15.08 23.67 -6.61
C SER A 442 -16.50 23.41 -7.12
N ALA A 443 -17.19 22.50 -6.45
CA ALA A 443 -18.63 22.28 -6.61
C ALA A 443 -19.46 23.56 -6.36
N LEU A 444 -19.06 24.38 -5.37
CA LEU A 444 -19.68 25.69 -5.13
C LEU A 444 -19.54 26.62 -6.36
N ARG A 445 -18.39 26.63 -7.04
CA ARG A 445 -18.19 27.41 -8.28
C ARG A 445 -19.06 26.89 -9.45
N SER A 446 -19.28 25.59 -9.53
CA SER A 446 -20.06 24.95 -10.59
C SER A 446 -21.58 25.17 -10.48
N MET A 447 -22.14 25.32 -9.28
CA MET A 447 -23.58 25.60 -9.10
C MET A 447 -23.96 27.02 -9.58
N PRO A 448 -25.16 27.24 -10.15
CA PRO A 448 -25.66 28.59 -10.47
C PRO A 448 -25.64 29.50 -9.24
N VAL A 449 -25.29 30.78 -9.41
CA VAL A 449 -25.15 31.72 -8.27
C VAL A 449 -26.44 31.86 -7.48
N ASP A 450 -27.58 31.83 -8.15
CA ASP A 450 -28.90 31.98 -7.54
C ASP A 450 -29.37 30.69 -6.84
N VAL A 451 -28.83 29.51 -7.23
CA VAL A 451 -28.98 28.26 -6.46
C VAL A 451 -28.20 28.35 -5.15
N VAL A 452 -26.95 28.82 -5.21
CA VAL A 452 -26.12 29.06 -4.00
C VAL A 452 -26.78 30.10 -3.08
N ALA A 453 -27.32 31.18 -3.63
CA ALA A 453 -28.02 32.22 -2.87
C ALA A 453 -29.24 31.67 -2.11
N ASN A 454 -30.13 30.93 -2.80
CA ASN A 454 -31.33 30.38 -2.15
C ASN A 454 -30.99 29.23 -1.18
N ALA A 455 -30.09 28.32 -1.54
CA ALA A 455 -29.75 27.16 -0.70
C ALA A 455 -29.10 27.54 0.64
N TYR A 456 -28.32 28.63 0.68
CA TYR A 456 -27.64 29.12 1.89
C TYR A 456 -28.27 30.40 2.46
N GLN A 457 -29.42 30.84 1.95
CA GLN A 457 -30.13 32.07 2.34
C GLN A 457 -29.24 33.34 2.28
N LEU A 458 -28.33 33.40 1.31
CA LEU A 458 -27.38 34.49 1.11
C LEU A 458 -27.94 35.56 0.17
N SER A 459 -27.48 36.80 0.32
CA SER A 459 -27.63 37.79 -0.75
C SER A 459 -26.88 37.30 -2.01
N ARG A 460 -27.35 37.70 -3.20
CA ARG A 460 -26.69 37.33 -4.46
C ARG A 460 -25.21 37.78 -4.50
N ASN A 461 -24.89 38.90 -3.88
CA ASN A 461 -23.52 39.41 -3.74
C ASN A 461 -22.68 38.48 -2.83
N ASP A 462 -23.23 38.01 -1.72
CA ASP A 462 -22.51 37.12 -0.80
C ASP A 462 -22.38 35.69 -1.36
N ALA A 463 -23.35 35.24 -2.16
CA ALA A 463 -23.20 34.04 -2.99
C ALA A 463 -22.09 34.20 -4.04
N GLN A 464 -21.94 35.37 -4.67
CA GLN A 464 -20.78 35.66 -5.55
C GLN A 464 -19.46 35.63 -4.77
N LYS A 465 -19.39 36.25 -3.59
CA LYS A 465 -18.20 36.20 -2.72
C LYS A 465 -17.83 34.78 -2.32
N LEU A 466 -18.80 33.97 -1.87
CA LEU A 466 -18.59 32.56 -1.50
C LEU A 466 -18.02 31.75 -2.67
N LYS A 467 -18.51 31.98 -3.89
CA LYS A 467 -17.99 31.32 -5.10
C LYS A 467 -16.61 31.83 -5.53
N PHE A 468 -16.32 33.12 -5.40
CA PHE A 468 -15.23 33.77 -6.15
C PHE A 468 -14.14 34.44 -5.32
N ASN A 469 -14.29 34.60 -4.00
CA ASN A 469 -13.24 35.20 -3.17
C ASN A 469 -11.96 34.34 -3.13
N GLN A 470 -12.10 33.01 -3.09
CA GLN A 470 -10.94 32.11 -3.19
C GLN A 470 -10.66 31.77 -4.67
N GLN A 471 -9.52 32.27 -5.16
CA GLN A 471 -9.04 32.14 -6.54
C GLN A 471 -7.98 31.02 -6.70
N GLU A 472 -7.38 30.57 -5.60
CA GLU A 472 -6.53 29.37 -5.54
C GLU A 472 -7.38 28.11 -5.80
N SER A 473 -6.76 27.00 -6.22
CA SER A 473 -7.47 25.79 -6.66
C SER A 473 -7.64 24.75 -5.56
N LEU A 474 -6.58 23.99 -5.29
CA LEU A 474 -6.53 22.84 -4.37
C LEU A 474 -5.71 23.14 -3.11
N LEU A 475 -4.71 24.00 -3.25
CA LEU A 475 -3.74 24.36 -2.21
C LEU A 475 -3.91 25.85 -1.93
N LEU A 476 -4.31 26.18 -0.71
CA LEU A 476 -4.70 27.52 -0.30
C LEU A 476 -3.64 28.09 0.64
N SER A 477 -3.17 29.30 0.36
CA SER A 477 -2.13 29.95 1.15
C SER A 477 -2.64 30.44 2.52
N PRO A 478 -1.77 30.60 3.53
CA PRO A 478 -2.17 31.05 4.86
C PRO A 478 -2.78 32.45 4.81
N SER A 479 -4.06 32.58 5.19
CA SER A 479 -4.73 33.88 5.19
C SER A 479 -4.08 34.86 6.18
N THR A 480 -3.82 36.10 5.76
CA THR A 480 -3.35 37.19 6.64
C THR A 480 -4.33 37.50 7.76
N TYR A 481 -5.62 37.18 7.60
CA TYR A 481 -6.65 37.30 8.63
C TYR A 481 -6.35 36.52 9.92
N SER A 482 -5.63 35.40 9.83
CA SER A 482 -5.27 34.61 11.02
C SER A 482 -4.21 35.28 11.92
N ARG A 483 -3.49 36.30 11.42
CA ARG A 483 -2.51 37.07 12.23
C ARG A 483 -3.12 38.22 13.05
N SER A 484 -4.35 38.66 12.78
CA SER A 484 -4.95 39.79 13.49
C SER A 484 -5.59 39.39 14.82
N GLN A 485 -6.33 38.28 14.87
CA GLN A 485 -6.99 37.83 16.11
C GLN A 485 -6.00 37.44 17.20
N GLY A 486 -4.85 36.83 16.85
CA GLY A 486 -3.77 36.49 17.79
C GLY A 486 -3.04 37.70 18.41
N ARG A 487 -3.34 38.94 17.98
CA ARG A 487 -2.82 40.18 18.58
C ARG A 487 -3.88 41.02 19.29
N ALA A 488 -5.12 40.55 19.35
CA ALA A 488 -6.23 41.22 20.04
C ALA A 488 -6.57 40.59 21.40
N SER A 489 -5.75 39.63 21.87
CA SER A 489 -6.01 38.79 23.05
C SER A 489 -4.76 38.60 23.93
N ALA A 490 -3.87 39.59 23.95
CA ALA A 490 -2.61 39.61 24.70
C ALA A 490 -2.37 41.02 25.29
#